data_AF-H0WNN2-F1
#
_entry.id   AF-H0WNN2-F1
#
_cell.length_a   1.000
_cell.length_b   1.000
_cell.length_c   1.000
_cell.angle_alpha   90.00
_cell.angle_beta   90.00
_cell.angle_gamma   90.00
#
_symmetry.space_group_name_H-M   'P 1'
#
loop_
_entity.id
_entity.type
_entity.pdbx_description
1 polymer ?
#
loop_
_entity_poly.entity_id
_entity_poly.type
_entity_poly.pdbx_seq_one_letter_code
_entity_poly.pdbx_strand_id
1 'polypeptide(L)'
;LYLNRRDILSLIYIIIYIIIQTFQKGAVINRPTEEGKEVWDYVTVRKDAYMFWWLYYATNPCKNFSELPLVMWLQGGPGGSSTGFGNFEEIGPLDSDLKPRRTTWLQAASLLFVDNPVGTGFSYVNNSAAYAKDLATVASDMMVLLKTFFDCHKEFQTVPFYIFSESYGGKMAAGIGLELYKAVQQGTIKCNFSGVALGDSWISPLDSVLSWGPYLYSMSLLEDEGLAEVSQVAEQVLDAIGNEKYKEATQLWAKAEMVIEQNTDGVNFYNILTKSTPTSATEWSLEFTQSHLLRLSQRHVRYLQRDALSELMNGPIRKKLKIIPEDQSWGGQATNVFVNMETDFMKPVIDIVDELLEAGLNVTIYNGQLDLIVDTMGQEAWVRKLKWPELPKFNQLKWKALYSDPESPETSAFVKSYKNLAFYWILRAGHMVPSDQGDMALKMMKLVTQQE
;
A
#
# COMPACT_ATOMS: atom_id res chain seq x y z
N LEU A 1 -65.45 24.96 13.31
CA LEU A 1 -64.20 25.31 14.02
C LEU A 1 -63.17 25.70 12.97
N TYR A 2 -63.04 26.99 12.68
CA TYR A 2 -62.07 27.52 11.72
C TYR A 2 -60.75 27.75 12.47
N LEU A 3 -59.72 26.95 12.16
CA LEU A 3 -58.36 27.20 12.62
C LEU A 3 -57.82 28.45 11.93
N ASN A 4 -57.28 29.38 12.72
CA ASN A 4 -56.81 30.67 12.24
C ASN A 4 -55.49 30.50 11.46
N ARG A 5 -55.22 31.34 10.45
CA ARG A 5 -54.02 31.23 9.58
C ARG A 5 -52.70 31.22 10.36
N ARG A 6 -52.69 31.83 11.54
CA ARG A 6 -51.52 31.85 12.45
C ARG A 6 -51.23 30.47 13.04
N ASP A 7 -52.25 29.70 13.38
CA ASP A 7 -52.11 28.36 13.97
C ASP A 7 -51.61 27.34 12.94
N ILE A 8 -52.00 27.52 11.67
CA ILE A 8 -51.53 26.68 10.55
C ILE A 8 -50.04 26.94 10.27
N LEU A 9 -49.60 28.21 10.29
CA LEU A 9 -48.20 28.57 10.09
C LEU A 9 -47.30 28.08 11.25
N SER A 10 -47.80 28.14 12.48
CA SER A 10 -47.09 27.58 13.65
C SER A 10 -47.00 26.05 13.58
N LEU A 11 -48.04 25.35 13.12
CA LEU A 11 -47.98 23.89 12.92
C LEU A 11 -46.97 23.51 11.83
N ILE A 12 -46.91 24.25 10.72
CA ILE A 12 -45.96 23.99 9.63
C ILE A 12 -44.52 24.21 10.10
N TYR A 13 -44.26 25.25 10.90
CA TYR A 13 -42.93 25.49 11.48
C TYR A 13 -42.51 24.40 12.47
N ILE A 14 -43.44 23.88 13.28
CA ILE A 14 -43.17 22.78 14.22
C ILE A 14 -42.93 21.47 13.46
N ILE A 15 -43.68 21.19 12.40
CA ILE A 15 -43.48 20.00 11.55
C ILE A 15 -42.13 20.08 10.81
N ILE A 16 -41.77 21.24 10.25
CA ILE A 16 -40.46 21.45 9.60
C ILE A 16 -39.31 21.34 10.62
N TYR A 17 -39.48 21.88 11.83
CA TYR A 17 -38.47 21.77 12.89
C TYR A 17 -38.31 20.33 13.40
N ILE A 18 -39.39 19.56 13.51
CA ILE A 18 -39.34 18.13 13.85
C ILE A 18 -38.69 17.32 12.72
N ILE A 19 -38.98 17.62 11.45
CA ILE A 19 -38.35 16.96 10.29
C ILE A 19 -36.84 17.27 10.26
N ILE A 20 -36.43 18.51 10.52
CA ILE A 20 -35.01 18.90 10.56
C ILE A 20 -34.27 18.27 11.75
N GLN A 21 -34.91 18.13 12.92
CA GLN A 21 -34.36 17.41 14.08
C GLN A 21 -34.27 15.89 13.85
N THR A 22 -35.10 15.31 12.97
CA THR A 22 -35.01 13.89 12.60
C THR A 22 -33.96 13.57 11.53
N PHE A 23 -33.32 14.56 10.91
CA PHE A 23 -32.25 14.35 9.92
C PHE A 23 -30.82 14.62 10.43
N GLN A 24 -30.63 14.85 11.74
CA GLN A 24 -29.32 15.15 12.33
C GLN A 24 -28.88 14.21 13.46
N LYS A 25 -29.40 12.97 13.46
CA LYS A 25 -28.80 11.87 14.19
C LYS A 25 -28.54 10.76 13.20
N GLY A 26 -27.26 10.56 12.86
CA GLY A 26 -26.81 9.36 12.15
C GLY A 26 -27.42 8.17 12.87
N ALA A 27 -28.24 7.40 12.15
CA ALA A 27 -28.87 6.22 12.69
C ALA A 27 -27.76 5.25 13.10
N VAL A 28 -27.50 5.15 14.40
CA VAL A 28 -26.73 4.05 14.97
C VAL A 28 -27.63 2.83 14.87
N ILE A 29 -27.54 2.16 13.73
CA ILE A 29 -28.15 0.85 13.55
C ILE A 29 -27.36 -0.10 14.46
N ASN A 30 -28.00 -0.57 15.53
CA ASN A 30 -27.54 -1.75 16.26
C ASN A 30 -27.54 -2.91 15.25
N ARG A 31 -26.39 -3.17 14.64
CA ARG A 31 -26.20 -4.32 13.74
C ARG A 31 -25.77 -5.52 14.57
N PRO A 32 -26.34 -6.72 14.31
CA PRO A 32 -25.94 -7.93 15.00
C PRO A 32 -24.47 -8.24 14.72
N THR A 33 -23.85 -8.94 15.67
CA THR A 33 -22.57 -9.65 15.52
C THR A 33 -22.73 -10.76 14.49
N GLU A 34 -22.64 -10.42 13.21
CA GLU A 34 -22.56 -11.37 12.11
C GLU A 34 -21.11 -11.46 11.62
N GLU A 35 -20.61 -12.69 11.47
CA GLU A 35 -19.40 -12.99 10.73
C GLU A 35 -19.45 -12.32 9.34
N GLY A 36 -18.35 -11.69 8.90
CA GLY A 36 -18.28 -11.08 7.56
C GLY A 36 -18.87 -9.67 7.44
N LYS A 37 -18.98 -8.92 8.56
CA LYS A 37 -19.31 -7.49 8.51
C LYS A 37 -18.27 -6.71 7.70
N GLU A 38 -18.75 -5.87 6.79
CA GLU A 38 -17.96 -4.95 5.99
C GLU A 38 -18.62 -3.56 5.96
N VAL A 39 -17.79 -2.51 5.86
CA VAL A 39 -18.21 -1.10 5.80
C VAL A 39 -17.29 -0.36 4.84
N TRP A 40 -17.83 0.58 4.06
CA TRP A 40 -17.06 1.41 3.15
C TRP A 40 -17.66 2.81 3.09
N ASP A 41 -16.82 3.81 2.87
CA ASP A 41 -17.26 5.19 2.69
C ASP A 41 -16.19 6.03 1.98
N TYR A 42 -16.52 7.31 1.75
CA TYR A 42 -15.59 8.35 1.33
C TYR A 42 -15.28 9.33 2.46
N VAL A 43 -14.07 9.88 2.43
CA VAL A 43 -13.70 11.08 3.21
C VAL A 43 -13.26 12.18 2.24
N THR A 44 -13.83 13.37 2.38
CA THR A 44 -13.30 14.57 1.71
C THR A 44 -12.08 15.06 2.50
N VAL A 45 -10.88 14.81 1.97
CA VAL A 45 -9.61 15.08 2.68
C VAL A 45 -9.07 16.48 2.40
N ARG A 46 -9.34 16.99 1.20
CA ARG A 46 -9.11 18.38 0.79
C ARG A 46 -10.23 18.83 -0.13
N LYS A 47 -10.26 20.13 -0.45
CA LYS A 47 -11.13 20.64 -1.51
C LYS A 47 -10.85 19.86 -2.80
N ASP A 48 -11.91 19.37 -3.44
CA ASP A 48 -11.88 18.62 -4.70
C ASP A 48 -11.12 17.27 -4.62
N ALA A 49 -10.87 16.73 -3.41
CA ALA A 49 -10.11 15.50 -3.20
C ALA A 49 -10.82 14.54 -2.22
N TYR A 50 -11.15 13.34 -2.70
CA TYR A 50 -12.00 12.38 -2.00
C TYR A 50 -11.32 11.01 -1.94
N MET A 51 -11.12 10.49 -0.72
CA MET A 51 -10.50 9.19 -0.49
C MET A 51 -11.56 8.13 -0.14
N PHE A 52 -11.52 7.00 -0.86
CA PHE A 52 -12.33 5.81 -0.60
C PHE A 52 -11.60 4.83 0.31
N TRP A 53 -12.35 4.20 1.22
CA TRP A 53 -11.84 3.13 2.07
C TRP A 53 -12.87 2.01 2.23
N TRP A 54 -12.38 0.80 2.50
CA TRP A 54 -13.18 -0.39 2.73
C TRP A 54 -12.64 -1.20 3.90
N LEU A 55 -13.46 -1.32 4.94
CA LEU A 55 -13.21 -2.09 6.15
C LEU A 55 -13.89 -3.46 6.10
N TYR A 56 -13.15 -4.50 6.49
CA TYR A 56 -13.63 -5.84 6.79
C TYR A 56 -13.30 -6.20 8.24
N TYR A 57 -14.28 -6.73 8.97
CA TYR A 57 -14.07 -7.19 10.34
C TYR A 57 -13.48 -8.59 10.35
N ALA A 58 -12.59 -8.86 11.32
CA ALA A 58 -11.96 -10.17 11.48
C ALA A 58 -12.99 -11.30 11.65
N THR A 59 -12.69 -12.48 11.10
CA THR A 59 -13.55 -13.67 11.09
C THR A 59 -12.89 -14.87 11.81
N ASN A 60 -12.23 -14.61 12.93
CA ASN A 60 -11.56 -15.66 13.71
C ASN A 60 -12.60 -16.50 14.48
N PRO A 61 -12.51 -17.84 14.45
CA PRO A 61 -13.50 -18.71 15.09
C PRO A 61 -13.45 -18.68 16.63
N CYS A 62 -12.35 -18.21 17.23
CA CYS A 62 -12.10 -18.28 18.66
C CYS A 62 -12.00 -16.91 19.36
N LYS A 63 -11.81 -15.83 18.60
CA LYS A 63 -11.58 -14.47 19.12
C LYS A 63 -12.57 -13.48 18.51
N ASN A 64 -13.05 -12.53 19.30
CA ASN A 64 -13.82 -11.41 18.76
C ASN A 64 -12.90 -10.46 17.96
N PHE A 65 -13.44 -9.73 16.98
CA PHE A 65 -12.68 -8.70 16.26
C PHE A 65 -12.06 -7.64 17.19
N SER A 66 -12.67 -7.38 18.35
CA SER A 66 -12.14 -6.44 19.35
C SER A 66 -10.91 -6.95 20.10
N GLU A 67 -10.58 -8.23 19.98
CA GLU A 67 -9.38 -8.87 20.55
C GLU A 67 -8.25 -9.01 19.52
N LEU A 68 -8.52 -8.61 18.28
CA LEU A 68 -7.63 -8.74 17.14
C LEU A 68 -7.19 -7.34 16.65
N PRO A 69 -5.98 -7.23 16.06
CA PRO A 69 -5.50 -5.98 15.52
C PRO A 69 -6.36 -5.46 14.37
N LEU A 70 -6.31 -4.16 14.16
CA LEU A 70 -6.67 -3.53 12.89
C LEU A 70 -5.40 -3.40 12.04
N VAL A 71 -5.46 -3.88 10.80
CA VAL A 71 -4.40 -3.71 9.80
C VAL A 71 -4.94 -2.83 8.68
N MET A 72 -4.34 -1.66 8.49
CA MET A 72 -4.53 -0.88 7.26
C MET A 72 -3.57 -1.39 6.19
N TRP A 73 -4.06 -1.62 4.97
CA TRP A 73 -3.25 -2.02 3.82
C TRP A 73 -3.09 -0.88 2.81
N LEU A 74 -1.84 -0.55 2.50
CA LEU A 74 -1.46 0.44 1.49
C LEU A 74 -0.69 -0.21 0.34
N GLN A 75 -1.36 -0.34 -0.80
CA GLN A 75 -0.71 -0.72 -2.06
C GLN A 75 0.11 0.47 -2.61
N GLY A 76 1.04 0.20 -3.53
CA GLY A 76 1.99 1.17 -4.07
C GLY A 76 1.61 1.74 -5.43
N GLY A 77 2.50 1.58 -6.42
CA GLY A 77 2.48 2.33 -7.68
C GLY A 77 3.52 3.45 -7.69
N PRO A 78 3.19 4.71 -7.33
CA PRO A 78 1.93 5.20 -6.74
C PRO A 78 0.73 5.18 -7.70
N GLY A 79 -0.46 4.91 -7.17
CA GLY A 79 -1.69 4.77 -7.97
C GLY A 79 -2.31 3.36 -7.96
N GLY A 80 -1.66 2.40 -7.31
CA GLY A 80 -2.16 1.04 -7.10
C GLY A 80 -3.25 0.99 -6.04
N SER A 81 -4.37 0.33 -6.34
CA SER A 81 -5.54 0.33 -5.46
C SER A 81 -5.46 -0.75 -4.39
N SER A 82 -5.52 -0.34 -3.12
CA SER A 82 -5.67 -1.28 -2.01
C SER A 82 -7.04 -1.97 -2.02
N THR A 83 -8.12 -1.26 -2.38
CA THR A 83 -9.48 -1.84 -2.32
C THR A 83 -9.76 -2.83 -3.45
N GLY A 84 -9.01 -2.75 -4.54
CA GLY A 84 -9.04 -3.70 -5.64
C GLY A 84 -7.93 -4.75 -5.54
N PHE A 85 -6.68 -4.35 -5.78
CA PHE A 85 -5.56 -5.28 -5.91
C PHE A 85 -5.22 -5.95 -4.56
N GLY A 86 -4.94 -5.16 -3.52
CA GLY A 86 -4.65 -5.71 -2.19
C GLY A 86 -5.77 -6.57 -1.61
N ASN A 87 -7.03 -6.20 -1.91
CA ASN A 87 -8.19 -6.94 -1.45
C ASN A 87 -8.41 -8.25 -2.23
N PHE A 88 -8.56 -8.17 -3.56
CA PHE A 88 -9.02 -9.30 -4.38
C PHE A 88 -7.88 -10.12 -4.99
N GLU A 89 -6.64 -9.64 -5.01
CA GLU A 89 -5.51 -10.43 -5.53
C GLU A 89 -4.61 -10.95 -4.40
N GLU A 90 -4.56 -10.28 -3.25
CA GLU A 90 -3.58 -10.58 -2.20
C GLU A 90 -4.18 -11.13 -0.89
N ILE A 91 -4.75 -10.27 -0.04
CA ILE A 91 -4.97 -10.58 1.39
C ILE A 91 -6.44 -10.59 1.83
N GLY A 92 -7.35 -10.08 1.01
CA GLY A 92 -8.77 -9.97 1.34
C GLY A 92 -9.50 -11.32 1.40
N PRO A 93 -10.81 -11.31 1.73
CA PRO A 93 -11.59 -12.53 1.94
C PRO A 93 -11.78 -13.35 0.67
N LEU A 94 -11.86 -12.68 -0.48
CA LEU A 94 -12.18 -13.30 -1.76
C LEU A 94 -11.03 -13.09 -2.76
N ASP A 95 -10.94 -13.97 -3.75
CA ASP A 95 -10.12 -13.76 -4.94
C ASP A 95 -10.85 -12.96 -6.03
N SER A 96 -10.18 -12.71 -7.15
CA SER A 96 -10.73 -11.99 -8.31
C SER A 96 -11.85 -12.75 -9.02
N ASP A 97 -12.00 -14.05 -8.76
CA ASP A 97 -13.16 -14.87 -9.18
C ASP A 97 -14.30 -14.85 -8.15
N LEU A 98 -14.18 -14.06 -7.07
CA LEU A 98 -15.08 -14.01 -5.93
C LEU A 98 -15.16 -15.33 -5.13
N LYS A 99 -14.12 -16.16 -5.16
CA LYS A 99 -14.02 -17.39 -4.34
C LYS A 99 -13.34 -17.09 -3.00
N PRO A 100 -13.70 -17.79 -1.91
CA PRO A 100 -13.03 -17.64 -0.62
C PRO A 100 -11.53 -17.91 -0.67
N ARG A 101 -10.73 -17.03 -0.05
CA ARG A 101 -9.27 -17.14 0.04
C ARG A 101 -8.84 -17.84 1.32
N ARG A 102 -8.20 -19.01 1.21
CA ARG A 102 -7.68 -19.77 2.36
C ARG A 102 -6.66 -18.98 3.20
N THR A 103 -5.87 -18.14 2.56
CA THR A 103 -4.79 -17.35 3.20
C THR A 103 -5.23 -15.93 3.56
N THR A 104 -6.54 -15.65 3.62
CA THR A 104 -7.02 -14.30 3.99
C THR A 104 -6.51 -13.88 5.36
N TRP A 105 -6.13 -12.61 5.48
CA TRP A 105 -5.65 -12.04 6.74
C TRP A 105 -6.78 -11.79 7.76
N LEU A 106 -8.05 -11.87 7.34
CA LEU A 106 -9.21 -11.78 8.23
C LEU A 106 -9.25 -12.86 9.31
N GLN A 107 -8.47 -13.93 9.14
CA GLN A 107 -8.28 -14.96 10.16
C GLN A 107 -7.61 -14.43 11.44
N ALA A 108 -6.89 -13.31 11.39
CA ALA A 108 -6.15 -12.78 12.54
C ALA A 108 -6.18 -11.25 12.69
N ALA A 109 -6.82 -10.51 11.78
CA ALA A 109 -6.92 -9.05 11.86
C ALA A 109 -8.20 -8.55 11.20
N SER A 110 -8.72 -7.40 11.63
CA SER A 110 -9.65 -6.62 10.78
C SER A 110 -8.82 -5.87 9.73
N LEU A 111 -9.32 -5.75 8.50
CA LEU A 111 -8.58 -5.16 7.37
C LEU A 111 -9.23 -3.86 6.92
N LEU A 112 -8.46 -2.78 6.89
CA LEU A 112 -8.84 -1.49 6.32
C LEU A 112 -8.04 -1.24 5.04
N PHE A 113 -8.69 -1.41 3.88
CA PHE A 113 -8.10 -1.04 2.60
C PHE A 113 -8.38 0.43 2.31
N VAL A 114 -7.35 1.20 1.98
CA VAL A 114 -7.51 2.61 1.62
C VAL A 114 -6.91 2.86 0.25
N ASP A 115 -7.72 3.38 -0.67
CA ASP A 115 -7.22 3.79 -1.98
C ASP A 115 -6.48 5.12 -1.85
N ASN A 116 -5.16 5.03 -1.81
CA ASN A 116 -4.26 6.14 -1.51
C ASN A 116 -3.14 6.22 -2.56
N PRO A 117 -2.71 7.42 -2.99
CA PRO A 117 -3.27 8.76 -2.77
C PRO A 117 -4.63 9.02 -3.43
N VAL A 118 -5.17 10.24 -3.30
CA VAL A 118 -6.38 10.65 -4.06
C VAL A 118 -6.17 10.48 -5.57
N GLY A 119 -7.17 9.90 -6.25
CA GLY A 119 -7.07 9.45 -7.66
C GLY A 119 -6.74 7.97 -7.83
N THR A 120 -6.32 7.27 -6.78
CA THR A 120 -6.09 5.82 -6.79
C THR A 120 -7.42 5.06 -6.71
N GLY A 121 -7.59 3.96 -7.45
CA GLY A 121 -8.75 3.07 -7.32
C GLY A 121 -10.08 3.81 -7.44
N PHE A 122 -10.89 3.80 -6.39
CA PHE A 122 -12.14 4.57 -6.29
C PHE A 122 -12.00 5.95 -5.65
N SER A 123 -10.84 6.29 -5.08
CA SER A 123 -10.52 7.66 -4.69
C SER A 123 -10.36 8.53 -5.92
N TYR A 124 -10.84 9.78 -5.86
CA TYR A 124 -10.85 10.66 -7.02
C TYR A 124 -10.61 12.11 -6.65
N VAL A 125 -10.17 12.88 -7.64
CA VAL A 125 -10.21 14.34 -7.60
C VAL A 125 -11.20 14.88 -8.64
N ASN A 126 -11.85 15.99 -8.32
CA ASN A 126 -12.66 16.75 -9.27
C ASN A 126 -11.82 17.77 -10.06
N ASN A 127 -10.61 18.06 -9.59
CA ASN A 127 -9.70 19.03 -10.18
C ASN A 127 -8.28 18.45 -10.21
N SER A 128 -7.60 18.52 -11.35
CA SER A 128 -6.23 18.01 -11.49
C SER A 128 -5.22 18.73 -10.59
N ALA A 129 -5.49 19.96 -10.16
CA ALA A 129 -4.66 20.65 -9.18
C ALA A 129 -4.70 20.00 -7.78
N ALA A 130 -5.67 19.13 -7.51
CA ALA A 130 -5.84 18.48 -6.21
C ALA A 130 -5.04 17.16 -6.08
N TYR A 131 -4.41 16.63 -7.13
CA TYR A 131 -3.51 15.49 -6.98
C TYR A 131 -2.37 15.80 -6.01
N ALA A 132 -2.01 14.84 -5.17
CA ALA A 132 -0.81 14.92 -4.35
C ALA A 132 0.44 14.94 -5.25
N LYS A 133 1.47 15.68 -4.80
CA LYS A 133 2.74 15.84 -5.52
C LYS A 133 3.95 15.38 -4.71
N ASP A 134 3.74 15.10 -3.44
CA ASP A 134 4.75 14.72 -2.48
C ASP A 134 4.15 13.88 -1.34
N LEU A 135 5.03 13.17 -0.63
CA LEU A 135 4.66 12.36 0.53
C LEU A 135 4.00 13.18 1.64
N ALA A 136 4.36 14.45 1.81
CA ALA A 136 3.78 15.31 2.84
C ALA A 136 2.28 15.53 2.62
N THR A 137 1.87 15.80 1.37
CA THR A 137 0.46 15.92 0.99
C THR A 137 -0.29 14.61 1.20
N VAL A 138 0.32 13.48 0.81
CA VAL A 138 -0.25 12.13 1.01
C VAL A 138 -0.50 11.85 2.50
N ALA A 139 0.50 12.13 3.36
CA ALA A 139 0.38 11.94 4.79
C ALA A 139 -0.68 12.86 5.41
N SER A 140 -0.74 14.12 4.98
CA SER A 140 -1.74 15.08 5.44
C SER A 140 -3.18 14.65 5.11
N ASP A 141 -3.42 14.16 3.89
CA ASP A 141 -4.72 13.62 3.47
C ASP A 141 -5.11 12.41 4.32
N MET A 142 -4.17 11.51 4.57
CA MET A 142 -4.41 10.33 5.40
C MET A 142 -4.73 10.70 6.85
N MET A 143 -4.15 11.76 7.41
CA MET A 143 -4.51 12.19 8.77
C MET A 143 -5.98 12.64 8.86
N VAL A 144 -6.52 13.26 7.82
CA VAL A 144 -7.94 13.63 7.76
C VAL A 144 -8.83 12.38 7.69
N LEU A 145 -8.44 11.40 6.85
CA LEU A 145 -9.14 10.13 6.75
C LEU A 145 -9.12 9.37 8.08
N LEU A 146 -7.94 9.14 8.66
CA LEU A 146 -7.79 8.36 9.89
C LEU A 146 -8.50 9.01 11.08
N LYS A 147 -8.45 10.34 11.19
CA LYS A 147 -9.22 11.05 12.21
C LYS A 147 -10.72 10.78 12.06
N THR A 148 -11.25 10.94 10.85
CA THR A 148 -12.66 10.70 10.56
C THR A 148 -13.05 9.25 10.83
N PHE A 149 -12.22 8.31 10.37
CA PHE A 149 -12.41 6.87 10.56
C PHE A 149 -12.48 6.51 12.06
N PHE A 150 -11.49 6.91 12.86
CA PHE A 150 -11.47 6.57 14.29
C PHE A 150 -12.55 7.30 15.09
N ASP A 151 -12.97 8.51 14.69
CA ASP A 151 -14.09 9.21 15.33
C ASP A 151 -15.44 8.49 15.12
N CYS A 152 -15.62 7.86 13.94
CA CYS A 152 -16.81 7.09 13.58
C CYS A 152 -16.77 5.63 14.04
N HIS A 153 -15.59 5.00 14.03
CA HIS A 153 -15.38 3.59 14.36
C HIS A 153 -14.61 3.43 15.67
N LYS A 154 -15.25 3.87 16.76
CA LYS A 154 -14.64 3.93 18.08
C LYS A 154 -14.20 2.57 18.61
N GLU A 155 -14.80 1.48 18.12
CA GLU A 155 -14.43 0.12 18.46
C GLU A 155 -12.97 -0.23 18.10
N PHE A 156 -12.35 0.48 17.14
CA PHE A 156 -10.95 0.25 16.77
C PHE A 156 -9.95 1.18 17.48
N GLN A 157 -10.41 2.15 18.28
CA GLN A 157 -9.47 3.07 18.95
C GLN A 157 -8.57 2.37 19.98
N THR A 158 -9.01 1.24 20.54
CA THR A 158 -8.31 0.53 21.60
C THR A 158 -7.54 -0.71 21.11
N VAL A 159 -7.87 -1.23 19.93
CA VAL A 159 -7.17 -2.42 19.39
C VAL A 159 -5.83 -2.01 18.76
N PRO A 160 -4.79 -2.87 18.81
CA PRO A 160 -3.53 -2.59 18.15
C PRO A 160 -3.74 -2.26 16.67
N PHE A 161 -3.22 -1.12 16.22
CA PHE A 161 -3.35 -0.65 14.85
C PHE A 161 -1.99 -0.68 14.15
N TYR A 162 -1.93 -1.37 13.01
CA TYR A 162 -0.75 -1.48 12.16
C TYR A 162 -1.03 -0.98 10.75
N ILE A 163 -0.01 -0.43 10.10
CA ILE A 163 -0.03 -0.11 8.68
C ILE A 163 0.88 -1.10 7.96
N PHE A 164 0.28 -2.01 7.19
CA PHE A 164 1.00 -2.88 6.27
C PHE A 164 0.97 -2.27 4.87
N SER A 165 2.02 -2.50 4.11
CA SER A 165 2.16 -1.92 2.79
C SER A 165 3.02 -2.76 1.88
N GLU A 166 2.96 -2.42 0.59
CA GLU A 166 3.79 -2.99 -0.47
C GLU A 166 4.34 -1.88 -1.37
N SER A 167 5.53 -2.06 -1.95
CA SER A 167 6.04 -1.19 -3.03
C SER A 167 6.19 0.28 -2.58
N TYR A 168 5.78 1.23 -3.42
CA TYR A 168 5.69 2.65 -3.05
C TYR A 168 4.76 2.90 -1.85
N GLY A 169 3.86 1.97 -1.54
CA GLY A 169 3.06 1.96 -0.33
C GLY A 169 3.92 1.95 0.93
N GLY A 170 5.12 1.38 0.90
CA GLY A 170 6.08 1.42 2.00
C GLY A 170 6.57 2.83 2.33
N LYS A 171 6.90 3.62 1.30
CA LYS A 171 7.25 5.04 1.48
C LYS A 171 6.07 5.81 2.09
N MET A 172 4.86 5.55 1.59
CA MET A 172 3.64 6.16 2.12
C MET A 172 3.37 5.75 3.58
N ALA A 173 3.50 4.46 3.90
CA ALA A 173 3.31 3.92 5.24
C ALA A 173 4.30 4.51 6.25
N ALA A 174 5.57 4.69 5.86
CA ALA A 174 6.57 5.32 6.72
C ALA A 174 6.17 6.77 7.05
N GLY A 175 5.88 7.60 6.04
CA GLY A 175 5.48 8.99 6.24
C GLY A 175 4.17 9.14 7.01
N ILE A 176 3.15 8.34 6.66
CA ILE A 176 1.86 8.31 7.36
C ILE A 176 2.04 7.85 8.80
N GLY A 177 2.85 6.83 9.06
CA GLY A 177 3.09 6.30 10.39
C GLY A 177 3.72 7.33 11.31
N LEU A 178 4.68 8.11 10.81
CA LEU A 178 5.34 9.14 11.60
C LEU A 178 4.36 10.29 11.94
N GLU A 179 3.56 10.74 10.99
CA GLU A 179 2.55 11.77 11.25
C GLU A 179 1.42 11.27 12.16
N LEU A 180 1.01 10.01 12.02
CA LEU A 180 0.03 9.39 12.92
C LEU A 180 0.55 9.32 14.35
N TYR A 181 1.81 8.93 14.54
CA TYR A 181 2.45 8.92 15.85
C TYR A 181 2.40 10.30 16.50
N LYS A 182 2.81 11.35 15.76
CA LYS A 182 2.75 12.73 16.24
C LYS A 182 1.32 13.14 16.59
N ALA A 183 0.34 12.80 15.75
CA ALA A 183 -1.07 13.09 15.99
C ALA A 183 -1.62 12.38 17.25
N VAL A 184 -1.23 11.12 17.49
CA VAL A 184 -1.61 10.36 18.69
C VAL A 184 -0.98 10.97 19.95
N GLN A 185 0.31 11.34 19.90
CA GLN A 185 0.98 12.02 21.02
C GLN A 185 0.33 13.38 21.36
N GLN A 186 -0.16 14.09 20.34
CA GLN A 186 -0.89 15.35 20.52
C GLN A 186 -2.36 15.14 20.92
N GLY A 187 -2.86 13.91 20.92
CA GLY A 187 -4.25 13.59 21.23
C GLY A 187 -5.26 14.03 20.16
N THR A 188 -4.81 14.37 18.95
CA THR A 188 -5.68 14.83 17.85
C THR A 188 -6.33 13.67 17.09
N ILE A 189 -5.71 12.48 17.14
CA ILE A 189 -6.27 11.20 16.69
C ILE A 189 -6.16 10.21 17.85
N LYS A 190 -7.23 9.46 18.12
CA LYS A 190 -7.26 8.43 19.16
C LYS A 190 -7.20 7.04 18.52
N CYS A 191 -6.04 6.40 18.60
CA CYS A 191 -5.86 5.00 18.23
C CYS A 191 -4.67 4.39 18.97
N ASN A 192 -4.66 3.07 19.10
CA ASN A 192 -3.52 2.32 19.65
C ASN A 192 -2.51 1.95 18.54
N PHE A 193 -1.83 2.96 18.00
CA PHE A 193 -0.90 2.78 16.88
C PHE A 193 0.37 2.03 17.32
N SER A 194 0.63 0.89 16.67
CA SER A 194 1.63 -0.09 17.08
C SER A 194 2.85 -0.17 16.15
N GLY A 195 2.71 0.20 14.88
CA GLY A 195 3.83 0.19 13.95
C GLY A 195 3.48 0.06 12.48
N VAL A 196 4.53 -0.06 11.66
CA VAL A 196 4.46 -0.22 10.21
C VAL A 196 5.13 -1.53 9.77
N ALA A 197 4.61 -2.13 8.70
CA ALA A 197 5.20 -3.29 8.03
C ALA A 197 5.39 -2.98 6.54
N LEU A 198 6.66 -2.83 6.17
CA LEU A 198 7.16 -2.36 4.89
C LEU A 198 7.50 -3.57 4.00
N GLY A 199 6.51 -4.01 3.21
CA GLY A 199 6.67 -5.09 2.24
C GLY A 199 7.27 -4.59 0.97
N ASP A 200 8.31 -5.25 0.44
CA ASP A 200 8.89 -4.96 -0.87
C ASP A 200 8.90 -3.46 -1.16
N SER A 201 9.53 -2.69 -0.27
CA SER A 201 9.19 -1.27 -0.11
C SER A 201 10.18 -0.32 -0.80
N TRP A 202 9.64 0.70 -1.47
CA TRP A 202 10.39 1.75 -2.19
C TRP A 202 10.94 2.83 -1.25
N ILE A 203 11.68 2.43 -0.20
CA ILE A 203 12.23 3.31 0.85
C ILE A 203 13.49 4.05 0.37
N SER A 204 14.41 3.32 -0.27
CA SER A 204 15.63 3.88 -0.87
C SER A 204 15.71 3.50 -2.35
N PRO A 205 15.13 4.33 -3.24
CA PRO A 205 15.09 4.05 -4.68
C PRO A 205 16.50 3.83 -5.27
N LEU A 206 17.46 4.63 -4.80
CA LEU A 206 18.84 4.56 -5.25
C LEU A 206 19.49 3.20 -4.91
N ASP A 207 19.27 2.71 -3.70
CA ASP A 207 19.87 1.43 -3.27
C ASP A 207 19.34 0.26 -4.09
N SER A 208 18.04 0.27 -4.42
CA SER A 208 17.45 -0.71 -5.34
C SER A 208 18.06 -0.62 -6.74
N VAL A 209 18.16 0.57 -7.32
CA VAL A 209 18.72 0.71 -8.68
C VAL A 209 20.19 0.27 -8.75
N LEU A 210 20.98 0.58 -7.72
CA LEU A 210 22.39 0.17 -7.65
C LEU A 210 22.54 -1.35 -7.46
N SER A 211 21.56 -2.04 -6.88
CA SER A 211 21.61 -3.49 -6.66
C SER A 211 21.09 -4.32 -7.83
N TRP A 212 20.29 -3.76 -8.74
CA TRP A 212 19.71 -4.51 -9.86
C TRP A 212 20.74 -5.26 -10.71
N GLY A 213 21.84 -4.61 -11.11
CA GLY A 213 22.92 -5.23 -11.88
C GLY A 213 23.56 -6.42 -11.13
N PRO A 214 24.13 -6.20 -9.93
CA PRO A 214 24.70 -7.27 -9.11
C PRO A 214 23.74 -8.42 -8.81
N TYR A 215 22.46 -8.13 -8.58
CA TYR A 215 21.44 -9.14 -8.30
C TYR A 215 21.20 -10.02 -9.54
N LEU A 216 20.92 -9.42 -10.69
CA LEU A 216 20.69 -10.14 -11.94
C LEU A 216 21.92 -10.93 -12.40
N TYR A 217 23.12 -10.37 -12.25
CA TYR A 217 24.37 -11.08 -12.53
C TYR A 217 24.52 -12.32 -11.64
N SER A 218 24.25 -12.19 -10.34
CA SER A 218 24.29 -13.31 -9.38
C SER A 218 23.24 -14.39 -9.67
N MET A 219 22.15 -14.02 -10.35
CA MET A 219 21.08 -14.91 -10.78
C MET A 219 21.30 -15.44 -12.21
N SER A 220 22.47 -15.22 -12.81
CA SER A 220 22.84 -15.64 -14.17
C SER A 220 21.93 -15.08 -15.28
N LEU A 221 21.33 -13.91 -15.04
CA LEU A 221 20.51 -13.19 -16.01
C LEU A 221 21.30 -12.11 -16.77
N LEU A 222 22.52 -11.81 -16.33
CA LEU A 222 23.45 -10.90 -16.99
C LEU A 222 24.85 -11.54 -17.07
N GLU A 223 25.53 -11.29 -18.17
CA GLU A 223 26.97 -11.43 -18.34
C GLU A 223 27.72 -10.10 -18.06
N ASP A 224 29.05 -10.12 -18.20
CA ASP A 224 29.93 -8.98 -17.86
C ASP A 224 29.54 -7.68 -18.58
N GLU A 225 29.17 -7.76 -19.87
CA GLU A 225 28.79 -6.58 -20.66
C GLU A 225 27.44 -6.02 -20.19
N GLY A 226 26.42 -6.88 -20.04
CA GLY A 226 25.11 -6.47 -19.53
C GLY A 226 25.19 -5.89 -18.11
N LEU A 227 26.05 -6.43 -17.24
CA LEU A 227 26.32 -5.85 -15.92
C LEU A 227 26.93 -4.43 -16.05
N ALA A 228 27.89 -4.24 -16.95
CA ALA A 228 28.51 -2.93 -17.17
C ALA A 228 27.50 -1.89 -17.68
N GLU A 229 26.64 -2.26 -18.63
CA GLU A 229 25.60 -1.38 -19.17
C GLU A 229 24.57 -0.95 -18.11
N VAL A 230 24.08 -1.92 -17.31
CA VAL A 230 23.15 -1.63 -16.20
C VAL A 230 23.82 -0.74 -15.15
N SER A 231 25.06 -1.03 -14.79
CA SER A 231 25.83 -0.25 -13.81
C SER A 231 26.02 1.20 -14.27
N GLN A 232 26.31 1.41 -15.56
CA GLN A 232 26.50 2.75 -16.13
C GLN A 232 25.25 3.63 -15.99
N VAL A 233 24.05 3.07 -16.20
CA VAL A 233 22.81 3.83 -16.00
C VAL A 233 22.51 4.02 -14.52
N ALA A 234 22.81 3.05 -13.66
CA ALA A 234 22.66 3.19 -12.22
C ALA A 234 23.53 4.33 -11.65
N GLU A 235 24.75 4.50 -12.17
CA GLU A 235 25.62 5.65 -11.84
C GLU A 235 25.01 6.99 -12.25
N GLN A 236 24.32 7.06 -13.40
CA GLN A 236 23.60 8.28 -13.80
C GLN A 236 22.46 8.60 -12.81
N VAL A 237 21.74 7.59 -12.33
CA VAL A 237 20.69 7.76 -11.31
C VAL A 237 21.30 8.26 -9.99
N LEU A 238 22.44 7.69 -9.58
CA LEU A 238 23.21 8.15 -8.42
C LEU A 238 23.57 9.62 -8.53
N ASP A 239 24.14 10.04 -9.67
CA ASP A 239 24.52 11.43 -9.91
C ASP A 239 23.31 12.37 -9.87
N ALA A 240 22.19 11.99 -10.50
CA ALA A 240 20.97 12.79 -10.49
C ALA A 240 20.42 12.98 -9.07
N ILE A 241 20.38 11.91 -8.27
CA ILE A 241 19.93 11.96 -6.86
C ILE A 241 20.91 12.78 -6.01
N GLY A 242 22.22 12.61 -6.19
CA GLY A 242 23.25 13.36 -5.47
C GLY A 242 23.21 14.87 -5.74
N ASN A 243 22.65 15.28 -6.88
CA ASN A 243 22.40 16.68 -7.25
C ASN A 243 20.94 17.12 -7.01
N GLU A 244 20.15 16.35 -6.26
CA GLU A 244 18.72 16.61 -5.94
C GLU A 244 17.81 16.75 -7.18
N LYS A 245 18.22 16.22 -8.33
CA LYS A 245 17.46 16.24 -9.58
C LYS A 245 16.50 15.05 -9.66
N TYR A 246 15.58 14.95 -8.71
CA TYR A 246 14.72 13.75 -8.56
C TYR A 246 13.85 13.44 -9.77
N LYS A 247 13.39 14.47 -10.50
CA LYS A 247 12.66 14.27 -11.75
C LYS A 247 13.53 13.62 -12.84
N GLU A 248 14.78 14.06 -12.97
CA GLU A 248 15.76 13.45 -13.88
C GLU A 248 16.10 12.03 -13.43
N ALA A 249 16.22 11.79 -12.11
CA ALA A 249 16.42 10.45 -11.58
C ALA A 249 15.27 9.50 -11.97
N THR A 250 14.02 9.94 -11.95
CA THR A 250 12.86 9.13 -12.40
C THR A 250 12.93 8.81 -13.89
N GLN A 251 13.46 9.72 -14.72
CA GLN A 251 13.70 9.47 -16.15
C GLN A 251 14.80 8.43 -16.37
N LEU A 252 15.89 8.55 -15.62
CA LEU A 252 17.02 7.63 -15.69
C LEU A 252 16.67 6.25 -15.13
N TRP A 253 15.80 6.19 -14.13
CA TRP A 253 15.20 4.95 -13.65
C TRP A 253 14.42 4.22 -14.76
N ALA A 254 13.58 4.94 -15.52
CA ALA A 254 12.89 4.38 -16.69
C ALA A 254 13.86 3.86 -17.75
N LYS A 255 15.02 4.51 -17.88
CA LYS A 255 16.10 4.06 -18.77
C LYS A 255 16.78 2.80 -18.24
N ALA A 256 17.01 2.71 -16.94
CA ALA A 256 17.60 1.54 -16.30
C ALA A 256 16.75 0.29 -16.56
N GLU A 257 15.43 0.42 -16.44
CA GLU A 257 14.52 -0.69 -16.75
C GLU A 257 14.66 -1.18 -18.18
N MET A 258 14.70 -0.27 -19.16
CA MET A 258 14.87 -0.66 -20.57
C MET A 258 16.19 -1.40 -20.81
N VAL A 259 17.29 -0.92 -20.22
CA VAL A 259 18.60 -1.55 -20.39
C VAL A 259 18.59 -2.96 -19.80
N ILE A 260 17.98 -3.14 -18.63
CA ILE A 260 17.81 -4.45 -18.01
C ILE A 260 16.99 -5.38 -18.93
N GLU A 261 15.84 -4.93 -19.44
CA GLU A 261 15.00 -5.78 -20.28
C GLU A 261 15.68 -6.22 -21.57
N GLN A 262 16.47 -5.32 -22.18
CA GLN A 262 17.24 -5.62 -23.39
C GLN A 262 18.30 -6.69 -23.13
N ASN A 263 18.98 -6.61 -21.98
CA ASN A 263 20.04 -7.54 -21.61
C ASN A 263 19.53 -8.88 -21.06
N THR A 264 18.29 -8.94 -20.56
CA THR A 264 17.75 -10.11 -19.85
C THR A 264 16.67 -10.87 -20.62
N ASP A 265 16.43 -10.52 -21.88
CA ASP A 265 15.33 -11.08 -22.69
C ASP A 265 13.96 -10.91 -22.00
N GLY A 266 13.75 -9.70 -21.46
CA GLY A 266 12.48 -9.24 -20.88
C GLY A 266 12.16 -9.82 -19.50
N VAL A 267 13.13 -9.84 -18.57
CA VAL A 267 12.88 -10.25 -17.18
C VAL A 267 11.71 -9.46 -16.56
N ASN A 268 10.84 -10.15 -15.83
CA ASN A 268 9.78 -9.49 -15.07
C ASN A 268 10.35 -8.84 -13.81
N PHE A 269 10.15 -7.53 -13.67
CA PHE A 269 10.62 -6.77 -12.51
C PHE A 269 9.97 -7.15 -11.18
N TYR A 270 8.86 -7.87 -11.23
CA TYR A 270 8.14 -8.31 -10.04
C TYR A 270 8.42 -9.75 -9.64
N ASN A 271 9.04 -10.55 -10.52
CA ASN A 271 9.47 -11.90 -10.23
C ASN A 271 10.47 -12.38 -11.30
N ILE A 272 11.76 -12.46 -10.96
CA ILE A 272 12.84 -12.76 -11.92
C ILE A 272 12.75 -14.13 -12.60
N LEU A 273 11.92 -15.05 -12.08
CA LEU A 273 11.70 -16.37 -12.70
C LEU A 273 10.65 -16.32 -13.82
N THR A 274 10.07 -15.16 -14.07
CA THR A 274 9.04 -14.94 -15.08
C THR A 274 9.48 -13.85 -16.06
N LYS A 275 8.81 -13.78 -17.21
CA LYS A 275 9.04 -12.73 -18.20
C LYS A 275 7.91 -11.72 -18.17
N SER A 276 8.23 -10.47 -18.44
CA SER A 276 7.22 -9.46 -18.75
C SER A 276 6.39 -9.97 -19.93
N THR A 277 5.07 -9.96 -19.80
CA THR A 277 4.21 -10.40 -20.91
C THR A 277 4.47 -9.45 -22.08
N PRO A 278 4.84 -9.96 -23.26
CA PRO A 278 5.14 -9.08 -24.35
C PRO A 278 3.88 -8.32 -24.77
N THR A 279 3.88 -7.00 -24.62
CA THR A 279 2.82 -6.08 -25.06
C THR A 279 2.71 -6.01 -26.59
N SER A 280 2.72 -7.11 -27.35
CA SER A 280 2.68 -7.14 -28.84
C SER A 280 3.68 -6.21 -29.57
N ALA A 281 4.46 -6.69 -30.55
CA ALA A 281 5.45 -5.85 -31.27
C ALA A 281 4.93 -4.49 -31.83
N THR A 282 3.61 -4.31 -31.91
CA THR A 282 2.91 -3.07 -32.26
C THR A 282 2.88 -2.01 -31.13
N GLU A 283 2.79 -2.37 -29.84
CA GLU A 283 2.80 -1.38 -28.75
C GLU A 283 4.20 -0.82 -28.51
N TRP A 284 5.28 -1.61 -28.63
CA TRP A 284 6.66 -1.08 -28.56
C TRP A 284 6.92 0.05 -29.57
N SER A 285 6.33 -0.03 -30.76
CA SER A 285 6.47 1.02 -31.79
C SER A 285 5.69 2.30 -31.47
N LEU A 286 4.62 2.20 -30.68
CA LEU A 286 3.82 3.34 -30.18
C LEU A 286 4.36 3.89 -28.86
N GLU A 287 4.97 3.05 -28.02
CA GLU A 287 5.64 3.40 -26.75
C GLU A 287 6.86 4.30 -26.95
N PHE A 288 7.58 4.14 -28.08
CA PHE A 288 8.70 5.03 -28.43
C PHE A 288 8.27 6.50 -28.64
N THR A 289 6.96 6.75 -28.82
CA THR A 289 6.38 8.09 -29.02
C THR A 289 5.70 8.67 -27.77
N GLN A 290 5.59 7.90 -26.68
CA GLN A 290 4.97 8.35 -25.43
C GLN A 290 6.02 8.90 -24.45
N SER A 291 5.64 9.86 -23.60
CA SER A 291 6.52 10.35 -22.52
C SER A 291 6.92 9.20 -21.59
N HIS A 292 8.17 9.17 -21.09
CA HIS A 292 8.69 8.13 -20.19
C HIS A 292 7.72 7.79 -19.04
N LEU A 293 7.04 8.79 -18.46
CA LEU A 293 6.07 8.59 -17.37
C LEU A 293 4.84 7.78 -17.77
N LEU A 294 4.36 7.92 -19.01
CA LEU A 294 3.21 7.15 -19.47
C LEU A 294 3.59 5.67 -19.55
N ARG A 295 4.78 5.37 -20.10
CA ARG A 295 5.31 4.00 -20.13
C ARG A 295 5.48 3.43 -18.73
N LEU A 296 6.10 4.18 -17.82
CA LEU A 296 6.24 3.76 -16.42
C LEU A 296 4.88 3.52 -15.76
N SER A 297 3.90 4.40 -15.99
CA SER A 297 2.55 4.22 -15.43
C SER A 297 1.84 2.99 -16.00
N GLN A 298 2.01 2.70 -17.29
CA GLN A 298 1.44 1.51 -17.92
C GLN A 298 2.05 0.24 -17.33
N ARG A 299 3.38 0.24 -17.16
CA ARG A 299 4.13 -0.86 -16.58
C ARG A 299 3.78 -1.12 -15.11
N HIS A 300 3.81 -0.08 -14.28
CA HIS A 300 3.77 -0.25 -12.81
C HIS A 300 2.43 -0.01 -12.15
N VAL A 301 1.48 0.61 -12.85
CA VAL A 301 0.18 0.97 -12.29
C VAL A 301 -0.95 0.31 -13.05
N ARG A 302 -0.94 0.37 -14.38
CA ARG A 302 -2.01 -0.25 -15.19
C ARG A 302 -1.99 -1.78 -15.08
N TYR A 303 -0.83 -2.40 -14.91
CA TYR A 303 -0.75 -3.84 -14.63
C TYR A 303 -1.45 -4.24 -13.32
N LEU A 304 -1.48 -3.36 -12.30
CA LEU A 304 -2.25 -3.57 -11.07
C LEU A 304 -3.76 -3.44 -11.28
N GLN A 305 -4.18 -3.10 -12.50
CA GLN A 305 -5.56 -2.91 -12.95
C GLN A 305 -5.82 -3.76 -14.19
N ARG A 306 -5.44 -5.04 -14.12
CA ARG A 306 -5.69 -6.03 -15.18
C ARG A 306 -7.16 -6.00 -15.61
N ASP A 307 -7.43 -6.34 -16.87
CA ASP A 307 -8.79 -6.30 -17.43
C ASP A 307 -9.80 -7.04 -16.55
N ALA A 308 -9.47 -8.25 -16.07
CA ALA A 308 -10.35 -9.02 -15.19
C ALA A 308 -10.65 -8.31 -13.84
N LEU A 309 -9.64 -7.71 -13.19
CA LEU A 309 -9.83 -6.97 -11.95
C LEU A 309 -10.61 -5.67 -12.21
N SER A 310 -10.33 -4.97 -13.30
CA SER A 310 -11.06 -3.78 -13.70
C SER A 310 -12.54 -4.09 -13.99
N GLU A 311 -12.82 -5.19 -14.68
CA GLU A 311 -14.17 -5.69 -14.94
C GLU A 311 -14.90 -6.05 -13.64
N LEU A 312 -14.22 -6.71 -12.71
CA LEU A 312 -14.76 -7.01 -11.39
C LEU A 312 -15.10 -5.72 -10.62
N MET A 313 -14.15 -4.80 -10.53
CA MET A 313 -14.26 -3.59 -9.73
C MET A 313 -15.32 -2.65 -10.30
N ASN A 314 -15.29 -2.37 -11.61
CA ASN A 314 -16.26 -1.50 -12.28
C ASN A 314 -17.62 -2.17 -12.52
N GLY A 315 -17.71 -3.50 -12.43
CA GLY A 315 -18.92 -4.28 -12.61
C GLY A 315 -19.59 -4.69 -11.28
N PRO A 316 -19.48 -5.97 -10.85
CA PRO A 316 -20.13 -6.46 -9.64
C PRO A 316 -19.84 -5.65 -8.37
N ILE A 317 -18.59 -5.23 -8.17
CA ILE A 317 -18.20 -4.51 -6.94
C ILE A 317 -18.81 -3.12 -6.92
N ARG A 318 -18.68 -2.32 -7.99
CA ARG A 318 -19.35 -1.01 -8.08
C ARG A 318 -20.86 -1.09 -7.81
N LYS A 319 -21.54 -2.11 -8.36
CA LYS A 319 -22.97 -2.37 -8.11
C LYS A 319 -23.28 -2.67 -6.65
N LYS A 320 -22.38 -3.37 -5.95
CA LYS A 320 -22.48 -3.65 -4.50
C LYS A 320 -22.27 -2.39 -3.66
N LEU A 321 -21.23 -1.61 -3.98
CA LEU A 321 -20.82 -0.45 -3.19
C LEU A 321 -21.84 0.70 -3.25
N LYS A 322 -22.50 0.90 -4.39
CA LYS A 322 -23.61 1.87 -4.63
C LYS A 322 -23.30 3.35 -4.40
N ILE A 323 -22.16 3.69 -3.80
CA ILE A 323 -21.78 5.08 -3.48
C ILE A 323 -20.74 5.66 -4.44
N ILE A 324 -20.25 4.86 -5.39
CA ILE A 324 -19.27 5.32 -6.38
C ILE A 324 -19.98 6.29 -7.35
N PRO A 325 -19.51 7.55 -7.50
CA PRO A 325 -20.13 8.51 -8.40
C PRO A 325 -20.21 8.00 -9.84
N GLU A 326 -21.22 8.43 -10.60
CA GLU A 326 -21.49 7.92 -11.95
C GLU A 326 -20.35 8.20 -12.94
N ASP A 327 -19.70 9.35 -12.79
CA ASP A 327 -18.60 9.85 -13.62
C ASP A 327 -17.22 9.28 -13.22
N GLN A 328 -17.14 8.52 -12.13
CA GLN A 328 -15.91 7.91 -11.67
C GLN A 328 -15.87 6.42 -11.99
N SER A 329 -14.69 5.95 -12.41
CA SER A 329 -14.40 4.53 -12.63
C SER A 329 -13.19 4.12 -11.80
N TRP A 330 -13.21 2.89 -11.29
CA TRP A 330 -12.06 2.32 -10.60
C TRP A 330 -10.82 2.38 -11.49
N GLY A 331 -9.74 2.98 -10.99
CA GLY A 331 -8.47 3.07 -11.69
C GLY A 331 -8.35 4.18 -12.75
N GLY A 332 -9.46 4.89 -13.06
CA GLY A 332 -9.51 5.86 -14.15
C GLY A 332 -8.57 7.06 -14.02
N GLN A 333 -8.08 7.34 -12.81
CA GLN A 333 -7.17 8.46 -12.53
C GLN A 333 -5.74 8.01 -12.13
N ALA A 334 -5.46 6.71 -12.10
CA ALA A 334 -4.22 6.18 -11.52
C ALA A 334 -2.94 6.62 -12.25
N THR A 335 -2.97 6.73 -13.58
CA THR A 335 -1.86 7.32 -14.34
C THR A 335 -1.56 8.75 -13.92
N ASN A 336 -2.58 9.56 -13.63
CA ASN A 336 -2.37 10.94 -13.19
C ASN A 336 -1.76 11.00 -11.79
N VAL A 337 -2.10 10.07 -10.90
CA VAL A 337 -1.45 9.93 -9.59
C VAL A 337 0.05 9.69 -9.79
N PHE A 338 0.42 8.71 -10.61
CA PHE A 338 1.82 8.39 -10.89
C PHE A 338 2.59 9.60 -11.46
N VAL A 339 2.03 10.25 -12.47
CA VAL A 339 2.64 11.42 -13.13
C VAL A 339 2.85 12.59 -12.16
N ASN A 340 1.88 12.87 -11.29
CA ASN A 340 1.99 13.99 -10.34
C ASN A 340 3.00 13.72 -9.22
N MET A 341 3.30 12.45 -8.93
CA MET A 341 4.30 12.04 -7.94
C MET A 341 5.71 11.86 -8.52
N GLU A 342 5.94 12.17 -9.81
CA GLU A 342 7.23 11.97 -10.52
C GLU A 342 8.44 12.51 -9.76
N THR A 343 8.30 13.70 -9.14
CA THR A 343 9.42 14.35 -8.43
C THR A 343 9.67 13.75 -7.04
N ASP A 344 8.67 13.13 -6.42
CA ASP A 344 8.82 12.45 -5.13
C ASP A 344 9.35 11.01 -5.31
N PHE A 345 9.04 10.39 -6.44
CA PHE A 345 9.27 8.97 -6.69
C PHE A 345 10.67 8.48 -6.30
N MET A 346 11.73 9.19 -6.73
CA MET A 346 13.13 8.83 -6.46
C MET A 346 13.73 9.43 -5.18
N LYS A 347 12.97 10.14 -4.36
CA LYS A 347 13.46 10.64 -3.06
C LYS A 347 13.57 9.50 -2.04
N PRO A 348 14.69 9.32 -1.33
CA PRO A 348 14.77 8.35 -0.25
C PRO A 348 14.01 8.83 1.00
N VAL A 349 13.53 7.90 1.82
CA VAL A 349 12.87 8.18 3.12
C VAL A 349 13.42 7.33 4.26
N ILE A 350 14.71 6.99 4.20
CA ILE A 350 15.40 6.19 5.22
C ILE A 350 15.36 6.89 6.59
N ASP A 351 15.48 8.22 6.58
CA ASP A 351 15.42 9.09 7.77
C ASP A 351 14.08 8.99 8.51
N ILE A 352 12.97 8.87 7.78
CA ILE A 352 11.65 8.64 8.39
C ILE A 352 11.62 7.29 9.12
N VAL A 353 12.28 6.27 8.58
CA VAL A 353 12.38 4.96 9.25
C VAL A 353 13.22 5.04 10.53
N ASP A 354 14.30 5.83 10.53
CA ASP A 354 15.05 6.14 11.75
C ASP A 354 14.15 6.80 12.81
N GLU A 355 13.36 7.82 12.43
CA GLU A 355 12.44 8.50 13.34
C GLU A 355 11.38 7.56 13.93
N LEU A 356 10.83 6.65 13.13
CA LEU A 356 9.88 5.64 13.61
C LEU A 356 10.51 4.70 14.64
N LEU A 357 11.73 4.24 14.37
CA LEU A 357 12.46 3.35 15.28
C LEU A 357 12.86 4.06 16.58
N GLU A 358 13.27 5.33 16.51
CA GLU A 358 13.60 6.16 17.68
C GLU A 358 12.36 6.49 18.52
N ALA A 359 11.20 6.68 17.88
CA ALA A 359 9.91 6.85 18.54
C ALA A 359 9.42 5.58 19.28
N GLY A 360 10.12 4.45 19.11
CA GLY A 360 9.78 3.17 19.74
C GLY A 360 8.66 2.41 19.04
N LEU A 361 8.28 2.80 17.82
CA LEU A 361 7.30 2.07 17.02
C LEU A 361 7.92 0.82 16.42
N ASN A 362 7.09 -0.22 16.24
CA ASN A 362 7.53 -1.42 15.54
C ASN A 362 7.68 -1.11 14.05
N VAL A 363 8.84 -1.39 13.49
CA VAL A 363 9.09 -1.39 12.06
C VAL A 363 9.42 -2.81 11.65
N THR A 364 8.57 -3.38 10.80
CA THR A 364 8.84 -4.65 10.13
C THR A 364 9.19 -4.37 8.69
N ILE A 365 10.24 -5.01 8.18
CA ILE A 365 10.58 -5.06 6.77
C ILE A 365 10.32 -6.50 6.32
N TYR A 366 9.68 -6.69 5.18
CA TYR A 366 9.55 -8.02 4.60
C TYR A 366 9.75 -7.97 3.09
N ASN A 367 10.52 -8.91 2.56
CA ASN A 367 10.87 -8.90 1.15
C ASN A 367 10.77 -10.26 0.49
N GLY A 368 10.24 -10.28 -0.73
CA GLY A 368 10.26 -11.42 -1.63
C GLY A 368 11.66 -11.68 -2.19
N GLN A 369 12.14 -12.91 -2.10
CA GLN A 369 13.47 -13.31 -2.58
C GLN A 369 13.68 -13.05 -4.09
N LEU A 370 12.63 -13.18 -4.88
CA LEU A 370 12.63 -13.16 -6.35
C LEU A 370 12.21 -11.81 -6.92
N ASP A 371 11.98 -10.82 -6.07
CA ASP A 371 11.64 -9.48 -6.50
C ASP A 371 12.89 -8.77 -7.07
N LEU A 372 12.73 -8.11 -8.22
CA LEU A 372 13.79 -7.30 -8.82
C LEU A 372 13.61 -5.83 -8.52
N ILE A 373 12.40 -5.29 -8.62
CA ILE A 373 12.16 -3.85 -8.52
C ILE A 373 12.73 -3.32 -7.19
N VAL A 374 12.51 -4.03 -6.09
CA VAL A 374 13.03 -3.76 -4.75
C VAL A 374 13.72 -4.98 -4.17
N ASP A 375 14.75 -5.44 -4.88
CA ASP A 375 15.46 -6.66 -4.56
C ASP A 375 16.07 -6.68 -3.15
N THR A 376 16.26 -7.90 -2.64
CA THR A 376 16.79 -8.14 -1.29
C THR A 376 18.15 -7.50 -1.02
N MET A 377 19.05 -7.35 -2.01
CA MET A 377 20.34 -6.70 -1.81
C MET A 377 20.18 -5.20 -1.59
N GLY A 378 19.35 -4.54 -2.38
CA GLY A 378 19.03 -3.12 -2.22
C GLY A 378 18.35 -2.83 -0.88
N GLN A 379 17.49 -3.74 -0.43
CA GLN A 379 16.80 -3.63 0.85
C GLN A 379 17.76 -3.77 2.03
N GLU A 380 18.66 -4.75 1.98
CA GLU A 380 19.77 -4.83 2.93
C GLU A 380 20.65 -3.57 2.93
N ALA A 381 20.95 -3.02 1.75
CA ALA A 381 21.86 -1.89 1.59
C ALA A 381 21.34 -0.64 2.32
N TRP A 382 20.04 -0.31 2.19
CA TRP A 382 19.49 0.84 2.90
C TRP A 382 19.29 0.58 4.39
N VAL A 383 18.93 -0.64 4.80
CA VAL A 383 18.84 -1.01 6.23
C VAL A 383 20.17 -0.80 6.94
N ARG A 384 21.29 -1.10 6.27
CA ARG A 384 22.65 -0.87 6.79
C ARG A 384 23.00 0.61 6.95
N LYS A 385 22.23 1.52 6.35
CA LYS A 385 22.40 2.98 6.45
C LYS A 385 21.56 3.63 7.55
N LEU A 386 20.68 2.87 8.20
CA LEU A 386 19.91 3.37 9.35
C LEU A 386 20.86 3.92 10.42
N LYS A 387 20.46 5.02 11.04
CA LYS A 387 21.14 5.66 12.17
C LYS A 387 20.62 5.16 13.52
N TRP A 388 19.60 4.29 13.51
CA TRP A 388 19.05 3.67 14.71
C TRP A 388 20.16 3.08 15.63
N PRO A 389 20.24 3.51 16.91
CA PRO A 389 21.37 3.17 17.79
C PRO A 389 21.63 1.68 18.02
N GLU A 390 20.62 0.84 17.80
CA GLU A 390 20.67 -0.60 18.04
C GLU A 390 20.99 -1.41 16.78
N LEU A 391 21.15 -0.74 15.63
CA LEU A 391 21.51 -1.36 14.36
C LEU A 391 22.78 -2.22 14.43
N PRO A 392 23.86 -1.83 15.13
CA PRO A 392 25.05 -2.69 15.25
C PRO A 392 24.74 -4.07 15.85
N LYS A 393 23.82 -4.15 16.82
CA LYS A 393 23.42 -5.42 17.43
C LYS A 393 22.49 -6.21 16.51
N PHE A 394 21.56 -5.54 15.83
CA PHE A 394 20.71 -6.15 14.81
C PHE A 394 21.55 -6.80 13.69
N ASN A 395 22.58 -6.10 13.20
CA ASN A 395 23.46 -6.59 12.15
C ASN A 395 24.28 -7.82 12.55
N GLN A 396 24.59 -7.99 13.84
CA GLN A 396 25.28 -9.16 14.37
C GLN A 396 24.40 -10.41 14.50
N LEU A 397 23.07 -10.26 14.40
CA LEU A 397 22.17 -11.40 14.46
C LEU A 397 22.37 -12.33 13.25
N LYS A 398 22.18 -13.63 13.50
CA LYS A 398 22.05 -14.63 12.45
C LYS A 398 20.60 -14.73 12.02
N TRP A 399 20.39 -14.98 10.73
CA TRP A 399 19.08 -15.31 10.18
C TRP A 399 18.53 -16.59 10.83
N LYS A 400 17.29 -16.52 11.31
CA LYS A 400 16.56 -17.68 11.83
C LYS A 400 15.59 -18.18 10.74
N ALA A 401 15.64 -19.47 10.43
CA ALA A 401 14.69 -20.09 9.51
C ALA A 401 13.26 -20.10 10.09
N LEU A 402 12.28 -19.87 9.23
CA LEU A 402 10.85 -19.99 9.48
C LEU A 402 10.24 -20.95 8.45
N TYR A 403 9.19 -21.64 8.89
CA TYR A 403 8.46 -22.64 8.13
C TYR A 403 6.98 -22.24 8.12
N SER A 404 6.31 -22.37 6.97
CA SER A 404 4.87 -22.09 6.85
C SER A 404 4.02 -23.00 7.75
N ASP A 405 4.44 -24.26 7.88
CA ASP A 405 3.83 -25.31 8.70
C ASP A 405 4.93 -25.97 9.56
N PRO A 406 4.70 -26.22 10.86
CA PRO A 406 5.58 -27.02 11.71
C PRO A 406 5.99 -28.39 11.13
N GLU A 407 5.16 -29.01 10.29
CA GLU A 407 5.46 -30.31 9.67
C GLU A 407 6.24 -30.19 8.35
N SER A 408 6.34 -28.98 7.78
CA SER A 408 7.06 -28.78 6.53
C SER A 408 8.58 -28.85 6.75
N PRO A 409 9.30 -29.69 6.00
CA PRO A 409 10.76 -29.70 6.03
C PRO A 409 11.37 -28.49 5.30
N GLU A 410 10.57 -27.70 4.57
CA GLU A 410 11.04 -26.63 3.70
C GLU A 410 11.05 -25.27 4.40
N THR A 411 12.23 -24.65 4.46
CA THR A 411 12.35 -23.25 4.89
C THR A 411 11.52 -22.37 3.96
N SER A 412 10.66 -21.56 4.55
CA SER A 412 9.75 -20.64 3.86
C SER A 412 10.19 -19.19 3.99
N ALA A 413 10.89 -18.85 5.06
CA ALA A 413 11.46 -17.54 5.24
C ALA A 413 12.69 -17.56 6.15
N PHE A 414 13.44 -16.48 6.15
CA PHE A 414 14.41 -16.15 7.19
C PHE A 414 14.00 -14.89 7.92
N VAL A 415 14.27 -14.79 9.22
CA VAL A 415 13.97 -13.61 10.02
C VAL A 415 15.16 -13.17 10.88
N LYS A 416 15.34 -11.85 11.00
CA LYS A 416 16.07 -11.18 12.07
C LYS A 416 15.10 -10.28 12.83
N SER A 417 15.15 -10.30 14.15
CA SER A 417 14.34 -9.41 14.97
C SER A 417 15.14 -8.98 16.20
N TYR A 418 15.19 -7.67 16.44
CA TYR A 418 15.81 -7.08 17.61
C TYR A 418 15.02 -5.85 18.04
N LYS A 419 14.57 -5.81 19.29
CA LYS A 419 13.71 -4.75 19.82
C LYS A 419 12.53 -4.48 18.87
N ASN A 420 12.38 -3.26 18.38
CA ASN A 420 11.30 -2.80 17.53
C ASN A 420 11.63 -2.83 16.03
N LEU A 421 12.71 -3.51 15.61
CA LEU A 421 13.02 -3.78 14.20
C LEU A 421 12.96 -5.28 13.91
N ALA A 422 12.19 -5.67 12.90
CA ALA A 422 12.20 -7.01 12.33
C ALA A 422 12.42 -6.96 10.81
N PHE A 423 13.14 -7.94 10.27
CA PHE A 423 13.32 -8.12 8.83
C PHE A 423 13.06 -9.58 8.47
N TYR A 424 12.15 -9.81 7.53
CA TYR A 424 11.81 -11.10 6.96
C TYR A 424 12.24 -11.19 5.48
N TRP A 425 12.85 -12.30 5.11
CA TRP A 425 13.05 -12.71 3.72
C TRP A 425 12.15 -13.88 3.41
N ILE A 426 11.22 -13.68 2.48
CA ILE A 426 10.24 -14.69 2.10
C ILE A 426 10.77 -15.40 0.86
N LEU A 427 11.13 -16.67 1.02
CA LEU A 427 11.71 -17.47 -0.05
C LEU A 427 10.65 -17.79 -1.10
N ARG A 428 11.06 -17.81 -2.37
CA ARG A 428 10.17 -18.13 -3.52
C ARG A 428 8.99 -17.17 -3.70
N ALA A 429 9.03 -15.98 -3.10
CA ALA A 429 8.12 -14.88 -3.40
C ALA A 429 8.83 -13.84 -4.27
N GLY A 430 8.13 -13.30 -5.26
CA GLY A 430 8.46 -12.01 -5.88
C GLY A 430 7.84 -10.85 -5.10
N HIS A 431 7.53 -9.76 -5.80
CA HIS A 431 7.09 -8.48 -5.24
C HIS A 431 5.77 -8.55 -4.46
N MET A 432 4.86 -9.44 -4.89
CA MET A 432 3.55 -9.62 -4.26
C MET A 432 3.61 -10.82 -3.31
N VAL A 433 4.32 -10.63 -2.19
CA VAL A 433 4.57 -11.70 -1.21
C VAL A 433 3.31 -12.47 -0.80
N PRO A 434 2.16 -11.83 -0.50
CA PRO A 434 0.95 -12.57 -0.13
C PRO A 434 0.34 -13.40 -1.26
N SER A 435 0.54 -12.99 -2.51
CA SER A 435 0.10 -13.74 -3.69
C SER A 435 0.98 -14.97 -3.90
N ASP A 436 2.31 -14.79 -3.86
CA ASP A 436 3.26 -15.85 -4.21
C ASP A 436 3.46 -16.86 -3.05
N GLN A 437 3.43 -16.39 -1.80
CA GLN A 437 3.69 -17.20 -0.60
C GLN A 437 2.66 -16.93 0.51
N GLY A 438 1.36 -17.04 0.18
CA GLY A 438 0.26 -16.65 1.06
C GLY A 438 0.25 -17.29 2.46
N ASP A 439 0.65 -18.55 2.61
CA ASP A 439 0.75 -19.19 3.93
C ASP A 439 1.81 -18.52 4.82
N MET A 440 2.99 -18.25 4.25
CA MET A 440 4.07 -17.61 4.97
C MET A 440 3.77 -16.12 5.22
N ALA A 441 3.11 -15.43 4.28
CA ALA A 441 2.67 -14.05 4.46
C ALA A 441 1.65 -13.92 5.61
N LEU A 442 0.67 -14.82 5.68
CA LEU A 442 -0.30 -14.87 6.77
C LEU A 442 0.37 -15.14 8.12
N LYS A 443 1.28 -16.13 8.17
CA LYS A 443 2.03 -16.46 9.39
C LYS A 443 2.93 -15.31 9.84
N MET A 444 3.62 -14.64 8.91
CA MET A 444 4.40 -13.44 9.20
C MET A 444 3.50 -12.34 9.80
N MET A 445 2.35 -12.04 9.19
CA MET A 445 1.42 -11.05 9.73
C MET A 445 0.99 -11.41 11.16
N LYS A 446 0.70 -12.69 11.46
CA LYS A 446 0.39 -13.15 12.82
C LYS A 446 1.56 -12.91 13.78
N LEU A 447 2.79 -13.24 13.39
CA LEU A 447 3.97 -13.02 14.22
C LEU A 447 4.19 -11.52 14.51
N VAL A 448 4.09 -10.67 13.49
CA VAL A 448 4.27 -9.20 13.61
C VAL A 448 3.22 -8.58 14.52
N THR A 449 1.99 -9.10 14.46
CA THR A 449 0.85 -8.59 15.24
C THR A 449 0.57 -9.38 16.52
N GLN A 450 1.49 -10.28 16.90
CA GLN A 450 1.44 -11.08 18.14
C GLN A 450 0.16 -11.95 18.26
N GLN A 451 -0.27 -12.53 17.14
CA GLN A 451 -1.42 -13.44 17.06
C GLN A 451 -1.04 -14.93 16.95
N GLU A 452 0.25 -15.25 17.04
CA GLU A 452 0.82 -16.61 17.04
C GLU A 452 1.91 -16.77 18.10
#